data_AF-A0A6A6ISL2-F1
#
_entry.id   AF-A0A6A6ISL2-F1
#
_cell.length_a   1.000
_cell.length_b   1.000
_cell.length_c   1.000
_cell.angle_alpha   90.00
_cell.angle_beta   90.00
_cell.angle_gamma   90.00
#
_symmetry.space_group_name_H-M   'P 1'
#
loop_
_entity.id
_entity.type
_entity.pdbx_description
1 polymer ?
#
loop_
_entity_poly.entity_id
_entity_poly.type
_entity_poly.pdbx_seq_one_letter_code
_entity_poly.pdbx_strand_id
1 'polypeptide(L)'
;MSGARFIKYTNLAGKQVPIYVASEVQHAGYKRLLDSIDPNTLNQTVAKVESAVENNRLFTASQASRTSSITITSMPHPSNEDPNEHSTVVAQDTQGTQVAKGHVTTDASKQQAAR
;
A
#
# COMPACT_ATOMS: atom_id res chain seq x y z
N MET A 1 10.08 15.27 -4.57
CA MET A 1 9.02 14.25 -4.71
C MET A 1 7.70 14.96 -4.92
N SER A 2 7.33 15.26 -6.17
CA SER A 2 6.00 15.79 -6.50
C SER A 2 5.20 14.60 -7.03
N GLY A 3 4.23 14.11 -6.27
CA GLY A 3 3.36 13.03 -6.74
C GLY A 3 2.81 12.06 -5.69
N ALA A 4 2.92 12.31 -4.38
CA ALA A 4 2.26 11.50 -3.36
C ALA A 4 1.81 12.38 -2.17
N ARG A 5 0.65 12.05 -1.60
CA ARG A 5 0.04 12.73 -0.45
C ARG A 5 0.29 11.91 0.82
N PHE A 6 0.85 12.55 1.85
CA PHE A 6 0.94 11.95 3.18
C PHE A 6 -0.45 11.74 3.75
N ILE A 7 -0.70 10.56 4.32
CA ILE A 7 -1.98 10.23 4.95
C ILE A 7 -1.82 10.11 6.46
N LYS A 8 -0.94 9.21 6.93
CA LYS A 8 -0.75 8.91 8.34
C LYS A 8 0.56 8.17 8.60
N TYR A 9 0.91 8.00 9.87
CA TYR A 9 1.91 7.01 10.30
C TYR A 9 1.26 5.67 10.65
N THR A 10 2.04 4.59 10.54
CA THR A 10 1.70 3.24 11.01
C THR A 10 2.92 2.61 11.70
N ASN A 11 2.70 1.60 12.54
CA ASN A 11 3.78 0.87 13.19
C ASN A 11 4.27 -0.29 12.31
N LEU A 12 5.57 -0.36 12.06
CA LEU A 12 6.19 -1.46 11.34
C LEU A 12 7.49 -1.85 12.04
N ALA A 13 7.61 -3.09 12.50
CA ALA A 13 8.80 -3.58 13.20
C ALA A 13 9.28 -2.66 14.34
N GLY A 14 8.34 -2.11 15.13
CA GLY A 14 8.65 -1.26 16.28
C GLY A 14 9.02 0.19 15.96
N LYS A 15 8.92 0.63 14.69
CA LYS A 15 9.13 2.02 14.29
C LYS A 15 7.90 2.58 13.58
N GLN A 16 7.72 3.90 13.65
CA GLN A 16 6.71 4.59 12.86
C GLN A 16 7.20 4.81 11.43
N VAL A 17 6.37 4.43 10.46
CA VAL A 17 6.61 4.69 9.03
C VAL A 17 5.41 5.44 8.43
N PRO A 18 5.65 6.48 7.61
CA PRO A 18 4.57 7.18 6.93
C PRO A 18 3.96 6.33 5.81
N ILE A 19 2.63 6.37 5.72
CA ILE A 19 1.84 5.92 4.59
C ILE A 19 1.51 7.14 3.73
N TYR A 20 1.85 7.03 2.45
CA TYR A 20 1.49 7.95 1.39
C TYR A 20 0.51 7.29 0.41
N VAL A 21 -0.21 8.11 -0.35
CA VAL A 21 -0.98 7.66 -1.52
C VAL A 21 -0.49 8.47 -2.72
N ALA A 22 -0.20 7.80 -3.83
CA ALA A 22 0.22 8.46 -5.06
C ALA A 22 -0.86 9.44 -5.55
N SER A 23 -0.44 10.57 -6.14
CA SER A 23 -1.34 11.58 -6.71
C SER A 23 -2.14 11.03 -7.89
N GLU A 24 -1.61 10.02 -8.56
CA GLU A 24 -2.31 9.19 -9.55
C GLU A 24 -2.26 7.73 -9.11
N VAL A 25 -3.41 7.08 -9.08
CA VAL A 25 -3.55 5.67 -8.70
C VAL A 25 -4.32 4.89 -9.76
N GLN A 26 -4.01 3.61 -9.89
CA GLN A 26 -4.83 2.70 -10.71
C GLN A 26 -6.10 2.29 -9.94
N HIS A 27 -7.26 2.38 -10.58
CA HIS A 27 -8.54 1.92 -10.06
C HIS A 27 -9.47 1.51 -11.22
N ALA A 28 -10.07 0.32 -11.13
CA ALA A 28 -10.92 -0.26 -12.17
C ALA A 28 -10.29 -0.28 -13.58
N GLY A 29 -8.98 -0.52 -13.67
CA GLY A 29 -8.23 -0.61 -14.93
C GLY A 29 -7.77 0.74 -15.53
N TYR A 30 -8.10 1.86 -14.88
CA TYR A 30 -7.73 3.21 -15.36
C TYR A 30 -6.88 3.95 -14.32
N LYS A 31 -6.04 4.87 -14.78
CA LYS A 31 -5.39 5.85 -13.90
C LYS A 31 -6.39 6.93 -13.50
N ARG A 32 -6.40 7.28 -12.21
CA ARG A 32 -7.26 8.32 -11.64
C ARG A 32 -6.45 9.22 -10.73
N LEU A 33 -6.78 10.51 -10.72
CA LEU A 33 -6.28 11.44 -9.72
C LEU A 33 -6.80 11.03 -8.35
N LEU A 34 -5.97 11.14 -7.31
CA LEU A 34 -6.36 10.80 -5.94
C LEU A 34 -7.65 11.52 -5.50
N ASP A 35 -7.82 12.78 -5.88
CA ASP A 35 -8.98 13.59 -5.51
C ASP A 35 -10.28 13.17 -6.21
N SER A 36 -10.20 12.28 -7.20
CA SER A 36 -11.35 11.68 -7.88
C SER A 36 -11.75 10.31 -7.31
N ILE A 37 -10.97 9.78 -6.36
CA ILE A 37 -11.30 8.54 -5.67
C ILE A 37 -12.33 8.82 -4.59
N ASP A 38 -13.35 7.95 -4.51
CA ASP A 38 -14.34 8.03 -3.44
C ASP A 38 -13.65 8.01 -2.06
N PRO A 39 -13.97 8.96 -1.16
CA PRO A 39 -13.33 9.04 0.15
C PRO A 39 -13.48 7.77 0.99
N ASN A 40 -14.60 7.05 0.89
CA ASN A 40 -14.79 5.81 1.64
C ASN A 40 -13.86 4.72 1.10
N THR A 41 -13.75 4.57 -0.22
CA THR A 41 -12.79 3.64 -0.84
C THR A 41 -11.36 3.96 -0.42
N LEU A 42 -10.97 5.23 -0.44
CA LEU A 42 -9.64 5.65 -0.02
C LEU A 42 -9.37 5.29 1.46
N ASN A 43 -10.27 5.68 2.35
CA ASN A 43 -10.12 5.44 3.79
C ASN A 43 -10.07 3.95 4.14
N GLN A 44 -10.93 3.15 3.51
CA GLN A 44 -10.93 1.69 3.69
C GLN A 44 -9.64 1.05 3.17
N THR A 45 -9.10 1.54 2.05
CA THR A 45 -7.84 1.06 1.48
C THR A 45 -6.68 1.35 2.42
N VAL A 46 -6.59 2.58 2.93
CA VAL A 46 -5.55 2.98 3.90
C VAL A 46 -5.63 2.14 5.17
N ALA A 47 -6.83 1.93 5.71
CA ALA A 47 -7.03 1.13 6.93
C ALA A 47 -6.63 -0.34 6.72
N LYS A 48 -6.92 -0.93 5.55
CA LYS A 48 -6.50 -2.29 5.21
C LYS A 48 -4.99 -2.40 5.08
N VAL A 49 -4.34 -1.41 4.44
CA VAL A 49 -2.88 -1.36 4.31
C VAL A 49 -2.22 -1.27 5.68
N GLU A 50 -2.67 -0.35 6.54
CA GLU A 50 -2.21 -0.25 7.93
C GLU A 50 -2.34 -1.59 8.66
N SER A 51 -3.52 -2.21 8.61
CA SER A 51 -3.75 -3.50 9.28
C SER A 51 -2.83 -4.61 8.74
N ALA A 52 -2.60 -4.68 7.42
CA ALA A 52 -1.69 -5.67 6.82
C ALA A 52 -0.23 -5.46 7.23
N VAL A 53 0.17 -4.19 7.41
CA VAL A 53 1.51 -3.79 7.86
C VAL A 53 1.70 -4.12 9.35
N GLU A 54 0.80 -3.67 10.22
CA GLU A 54 0.92 -3.82 11.67
C GLU A 54 0.83 -5.28 12.13
N ASN A 55 0.04 -6.09 11.43
CA ASN A 55 -0.09 -7.52 11.73
C ASN A 55 1.03 -8.39 11.12
N ASN A 56 2.10 -7.79 10.58
CA ASN A 56 3.22 -8.46 9.92
C ASN A 56 2.79 -9.42 8.80
N ARG A 57 1.71 -9.10 8.08
CA ARG A 57 1.17 -9.94 6.99
C ARG A 57 1.69 -9.52 5.62
N LEU A 58 2.18 -8.29 5.51
CA LEU A 58 2.59 -7.71 4.24
C LEU A 58 4.08 -7.85 3.93
N PHE A 59 4.95 -7.73 4.94
CA PHE A 59 6.40 -7.72 4.74
C PHE A 59 7.08 -8.82 5.55
N THR A 60 8.12 -9.41 4.97
CA THR A 60 9.09 -10.21 5.73
C THR A 60 9.84 -9.33 6.74
N ALA A 61 10.43 -9.94 7.78
CA ALA A 61 11.20 -9.20 8.79
C ALA A 61 12.35 -8.36 8.19
N SER A 62 13.01 -8.88 7.14
CA SER A 62 14.10 -8.18 6.43
C SER A 62 13.58 -6.97 5.64
N GLN A 63 12.43 -7.11 4.96
CA GLN A 63 11.80 -5.97 4.28
C GLN A 63 11.34 -4.93 5.30
N ALA A 64 10.65 -5.36 6.37
CA ALA A 64 10.12 -4.48 7.41
C ALA A 64 11.21 -3.62 8.08
N SER A 65 12.39 -4.20 8.38
CA SER A 65 13.49 -3.47 9.00
C SER A 65 14.08 -2.39 8.07
N ARG A 66 14.06 -2.62 6.75
CA ARG A 66 14.57 -1.70 5.72
C ARG A 66 13.55 -0.64 5.28
N THR A 67 12.26 -0.91 5.41
CA THR A 67 11.20 0.02 4.99
C THR A 67 11.19 1.29 5.84
N SER A 68 11.25 2.45 5.19
CA SER A 68 11.15 3.77 5.80
C SER A 68 9.90 4.54 5.39
N SER A 69 9.22 4.12 4.31
CA SER A 69 7.92 4.66 3.91
C SER A 69 7.14 3.64 3.07
N ILE A 70 5.82 3.82 3.03
CA ILE A 70 4.91 2.98 2.25
C ILE A 70 4.07 3.90 1.37
N THR A 71 4.02 3.63 0.07
CA THR A 71 3.20 4.40 -0.86
C THR A 71 2.16 3.50 -1.51
N ILE A 72 0.88 3.81 -1.34
CA ILE A 72 -0.22 3.17 -2.05
C ILE A 72 -0.24 3.70 -3.49
N THR A 73 -0.12 2.81 -4.47
CA THR A 73 0.00 3.13 -5.91
C THR A 73 -1.20 2.66 -6.73
N SER A 74 -2.04 1.81 -6.15
CA SER A 74 -3.34 1.46 -6.73
C SER A 74 -4.40 1.31 -5.64
N MET A 75 -5.63 1.64 -5.98
CA MET A 75 -6.82 1.31 -5.18
C MET A 75 -7.21 -0.16 -5.45
N PRO A 76 -8.16 -0.72 -4.67
CA PRO A 76 -8.72 -2.03 -4.96
C PRO A 76 -9.19 -2.13 -6.41
N HIS A 77 -8.69 -3.14 -7.11
CA HIS A 77 -9.12 -3.50 -8.45
C HIS A 77 -8.76 -4.97 -8.72
N PRO A 78 -9.49 -5.65 -9.62
CA PRO A 78 -9.06 -6.93 -10.16
C PRO A 78 -7.99 -6.70 -11.23
N SER A 79 -7.21 -7.74 -11.52
CA SER A 79 -6.29 -7.80 -12.65
C SER A 79 -6.52 -9.09 -13.44
N ASN A 80 -6.01 -9.15 -14.67
CA ASN A 80 -6.15 -10.37 -15.49
C ASN A 80 -5.42 -11.58 -14.88
N GLU A 81 -4.35 -11.34 -14.11
CA GLU A 81 -3.53 -12.38 -13.48
C GLU A 81 -4.00 -12.73 -12.07
N ASP A 82 -4.63 -11.78 -11.36
CA ASP A 82 -5.26 -11.98 -10.07
C ASP A 82 -6.66 -11.36 -10.05
N PRO A 83 -7.72 -12.19 -10.13
CA PRO A 83 -9.10 -11.70 -10.11
C PRO A 83 -9.55 -11.25 -8.72
N ASN A 84 -8.78 -11.53 -7.65
CA ASN A 84 -9.12 -11.01 -6.33
C ASN A 84 -8.83 -9.51 -6.28
N GLU A 85 -9.77 -8.73 -5.75
CA GLU A 85 -9.52 -7.30 -5.55
C GLU A 85 -8.36 -7.07 -4.59
N HIS A 86 -7.40 -6.28 -5.05
CA HIS A 86 -6.27 -5.86 -4.25
C HIS A 86 -5.85 -4.43 -4.57
N SER A 87 -5.29 -3.79 -3.55
CA SER A 87 -4.55 -2.54 -3.67
C SER A 87 -3.05 -2.84 -3.72
N THR A 88 -2.25 -1.94 -4.30
CA THR A 88 -0.81 -2.13 -4.45
C THR A 88 -0.08 -1.10 -3.62
N VAL A 89 0.93 -1.55 -2.89
CA VAL A 89 1.86 -0.69 -2.16
C VAL A 89 3.29 -0.90 -2.63
N VAL A 90 4.06 0.18 -2.58
CA VAL A 90 5.51 0.17 -2.75
C VAL A 90 6.13 0.61 -1.43
N ALA A 91 6.94 -0.26 -0.83
CA ALA A 91 7.74 0.08 0.33
C ALA A 91 9.11 0.60 -0.13
N GLN A 92 9.59 1.67 0.48
CA GLN A 92 10.87 2.29 0.14
C GLN A 92 11.74 2.49 1.38
N ASP A 93 13.05 2.44 1.21
CA ASP A 93 14.02 2.79 2.25
C ASP A 93 14.22 4.32 2.37
N THR A 94 15.16 4.74 3.22
CA THR A 94 15.46 6.17 3.46
C THR A 94 16.00 6.90 2.23
N GLN A 95 16.53 6.17 1.24
CA GLN A 95 17.03 6.74 -0.01
C GLN A 95 15.95 6.79 -1.10
N GLY A 96 14.74 6.29 -0.80
CA GLY A 96 13.66 6.17 -1.77
C GLY A 96 13.78 4.93 -2.66
N THR A 97 14.71 4.02 -2.39
CA THR A 97 14.86 2.78 -3.16
C THR A 97 13.76 1.81 -2.77
N GLN A 98 13.13 1.15 -3.75
CA GLN A 98 12.10 0.15 -3.49
C GLN A 98 12.69 -1.04 -2.74
N VAL A 99 12.11 -1.33 -1.57
CA VAL A 99 12.42 -2.49 -0.73
C VAL A 99 11.53 -3.68 -1.09
N ALA A 100 10.25 -3.41 -1.35
CA ALA A 100 9.25 -4.44 -1.65
C ALA A 100 8.05 -3.86 -2.41
N LYS A 101 7.35 -4.71 -3.16
CA LYS A 101 6.04 -4.40 -3.74
C LYS A 101 5.01 -5.40 -3.20
N GLY A 102 4.01 -4.88 -2.51
CA GLY A 102 2.98 -5.68 -1.85
C GLY A 102 1.61 -5.47 -2.47
N HIS A 103 0.80 -6.52 -2.48
CA HIS A 103 -0.63 -6.43 -2.78
C HIS A 103 -1.41 -6.63 -1.48
N VAL A 104 -2.30 -5.69 -1.15
CA VAL A 104 -3.19 -5.79 0.01
C VAL A 104 -4.58 -6.13 -0.49
N THR A 105 -5.00 -7.37 -0.23
CA THR A 105 -6.28 -7.90 -0.67
C THR A 105 -7.43 -7.45 0.23
N THR A 106 -8.64 -7.44 -0.30
CA THR A 106 -9.86 -7.22 0.48
C THR A 106 -10.20 -8.39 1.41
N ASP A 107 -9.72 -9.60 1.12
CA ASP A 107 -9.89 -10.80 1.93
C ASP A 107 -8.58 -11.13 2.67
N ALA A 108 -8.54 -10.82 3.97
CA ALA A 108 -7.35 -11.01 4.79
C ALA A 108 -6.82 -12.45 4.83
N SER A 109 -7.66 -13.46 4.54
CA SER A 109 -7.24 -14.87 4.48
C SER A 109 -6.43 -15.21 3.22
N LYS A 110 -6.55 -14.39 2.17
CA LYS A 110 -5.83 -14.54 0.90
C LYS A 110 -4.57 -13.67 0.83
N GLN A 111 -4.22 -12.99 1.90
CA GLN A 111 -3.07 -12.10 1.95
C GLN A 111 -1.77 -12.88 1.75
N GLN A 112 -0.95 -12.43 0.80
CA GLN A 112 0.38 -12.98 0.52
C GLN A 112 1.47 -11.98 0.92
N ALA A 113 2.67 -12.48 1.21
CA ALA A 113 3.82 -11.64 1.47
C ALA A 113 4.22 -10.84 0.22
N ALA A 114 4.67 -9.60 0.42
CA ALA A 114 5.20 -8.74 -0.63
C ALA A 114 6.46 -9.34 -1.27
N ARG A 115 6.60 -9.12 -2.57
CA ARG A 115 7.77 -9.53 -3.35
C ARG A 115 8.88 -8.50 -3.27
#